data_AF-A0A6B3ID94-F1
#
_entry.id   AF-A0A6B3ID94-F1
#
_cell.length_a   1.000
_cell.length_b   1.000
_cell.length_c   1.000
_cell.angle_alpha   90.00
_cell.angle_beta   90.00
_cell.angle_gamma   90.00
#
_symmetry.space_group_name_H-M   'P 1'
#
loop_
_entity.id
_entity.type
_entity.pdbx_description
1 polymer ?
#
loop_
_entity_poly.entity_id
_entity_poly.type
_entity_poly.pdbx_seq_one_letter_code
_entity_poly.pdbx_strand_id
1 'polypeptide(L)' 'DPAYNSSGVSFHELYHKDNYPRLQRVKAAWDPRNFFRHPQSVELPAG' A
#
# COMPACT_ATOMS: atom_id res chain seq x y z
N ASP A 1 -6.98 -5.37 9.87
CA ASP A 1 -7.70 -6.36 10.69
C ASP A 1 -8.76 -5.61 11.49
N PRO A 2 -10.04 -5.94 11.33
CA PRO A 2 -11.14 -5.35 12.10
C PRO A 2 -10.93 -5.41 13.62
N ALA A 3 -10.14 -6.36 14.14
CA ALA A 3 -9.79 -6.44 15.56
C ALA A 3 -8.93 -5.27 16.04
N TYR A 4 -8.18 -4.61 15.14
CA TYR A 4 -7.29 -3.49 15.48
C TYR A 4 -7.68 -2.17 14.83
N ASN A 5 -8.50 -2.19 13.77
CA ASN A 5 -8.98 -0.99 13.10
C ASN A 5 -10.42 -1.15 12.63
N SER A 6 -11.33 -0.45 13.32
CA SER A 6 -12.78 -0.39 13.03
C SER A 6 -13.20 0.88 12.27
N SER A 7 -12.26 1.73 11.86
CA SER A 7 -12.56 3.03 11.23
C SER A 7 -13.01 2.94 9.77
N GLY A 8 -12.85 1.78 9.12
CA GLY A 8 -13.05 1.63 7.68
C GLY A 8 -11.90 2.19 6.82
N VAL A 9 -10.92 2.85 7.43
CA VAL A 9 -9.73 3.38 6.75
C VAL A 9 -8.71 2.27 6.55
N SER A 10 -8.11 2.18 5.36
CA SER A 10 -7.10 1.18 5.04
C SER A 10 -5.78 1.43 5.79
N PHE A 11 -4.92 0.42 5.91
CA PHE A 11 -3.62 0.58 6.57
C PHE A 11 -2.74 1.62 5.86
N HIS A 12 -2.81 1.69 4.53
CA HIS A 12 -1.96 2.58 3.76
C HIS A 12 -2.40 4.04 3.86
N GLU A 13 -3.69 4.32 4.01
CA GLU A 13 -4.17 5.66 4.34
C GLU A 13 -3.69 6.12 5.72
N LEU A 14 -3.68 5.21 6.71
CA LEU A 14 -3.18 5.51 8.05
C LEU A 14 -1.68 5.85 8.06
N TYR A 15 -0.86 5.11 7.31
CA TYR A 15 0.60 5.32 7.31
C TYR A 15 1.10 6.34 6.30
N HIS A 16 0.50 6.42 5.11
CA HIS A 16 1.07 7.15 3.98
C HIS A 16 0.20 8.30 3.50
N LYS A 17 -1.10 8.34 3.88
CA LYS A 17 -2.04 9.38 3.47
C LYS A 17 -1.97 9.60 1.95
N ASP A 18 -1.99 10.85 1.51
CA ASP A 18 -1.94 11.25 0.10
C ASP A 18 -0.62 10.90 -0.63
N ASN A 19 0.40 10.40 0.08
CA ASN A 19 1.63 9.96 -0.55
C ASN A 19 1.54 8.55 -1.14
N TYR A 20 0.50 7.77 -0.81
CA TYR A 20 0.40 6.38 -1.26
C TYR A 20 0.48 6.23 -2.80
N PRO A 21 -0.19 7.06 -3.62
CA PRO A 21 -0.06 6.97 -5.08
C PRO A 21 1.36 7.21 -5.60
N ARG A 22 2.18 8.02 -4.90
CA ARG A 22 3.60 8.20 -5.26
C ARG A 22 4.41 6.96 -4.92
N LEU A 23 4.13 6.31 -3.80
CA LEU A 23 4.79 5.05 -3.42
C LEU A 23 4.43 3.92 -4.39
N GLN A 24 3.18 3.83 -4.84
CA GLN A 24 2.77 2.83 -5.84
C GLN A 24 3.53 3.02 -7.17
N ARG A 25 3.81 4.27 -7.59
CA ARG A 25 4.66 4.55 -8.77
C ARG A 25 6.10 4.08 -8.58
N VAL A 26 6.68 4.28 -7.39
CA VAL A 26 8.03 3.77 -7.06
C VAL A 26 8.03 2.25 -7.05
N LYS A 27 7.00 1.61 -6.48
CA LYS A 27 6.83 0.15 -6.46
C LYS A 27 6.78 -0.41 -7.88
N ALA A 28 5.99 0.19 -8.76
CA ALA A 28 5.91 -0.23 -10.17
C ALA A 28 7.23 -0.07 -10.92
N ALA A 29 8.00 0.99 -10.65
CA ALA A 29 9.28 1.25 -11.30
C ALA A 29 10.38 0.25 -10.87
N TRP A 30 10.43 -0.10 -9.60
CA TRP A 30 11.55 -0.87 -9.02
C TRP A 30 11.23 -2.32 -8.70
N ASP A 31 9.97 -2.66 -8.45
CA ASP A 31 9.51 -4.02 -8.19
C ASP A 31 8.22 -4.34 -8.97
N PRO A 32 8.28 -4.32 -10.32
CA PRO A 32 7.11 -4.58 -11.17
C PRO A 32 6.56 -6.01 -11.03
N ARG A 33 7.38 -6.95 -10.51
CA ARG A 33 6.98 -8.34 -10.25
C ARG A 33 6.38 -8.54 -8.87
N ASN A 34 6.28 -7.48 -8.07
CA ASN A 34 5.80 -7.51 -6.68
C ASN A 34 6.51 -8.60 -5.85
N PHE A 35 7.82 -8.72 -6.02
CA PHE A 35 8.66 -9.72 -5.36
C PHE A 35 8.78 -9.45 -3.86
N PHE A 36 9.02 -8.19 -3.47
CA PHE A 36 9.12 -7.80 -2.06
C PHE A 36 7.73 -7.50 -1.51
N ARG A 37 7.12 -8.45 -0.79
CA ARG A 37 5.78 -8.26 -0.22
C ARG A 37 5.59 -8.94 1.13
N HIS A 38 4.74 -8.33 1.95
CA HIS A 38 4.22 -8.79 3.23
C HIS A 38 2.80 -8.18 3.42
N PRO A 39 2.04 -8.54 4.48
CA PRO A 39 0.62 -8.16 4.62
C PRO A 39 0.29 -6.65 4.64
N GLN A 40 1.30 -5.77 4.69
CA GLN A 40 1.13 -4.31 4.72
C GLN A 40 2.14 -3.62 3.79
N SER A 41 2.51 -4.30 2.70
CA SER A 41 3.39 -3.71 1.68
C SER A 41 2.63 -2.73 0.80
N VAL A 42 3.35 -1.76 0.23
CA VAL A 42 2.84 -0.95 -0.87
C VAL A 42 2.50 -1.86 -2.05
N GLU A 43 1.27 -1.77 -2.51
CA GLU A 43 0.76 -2.54 -3.65
C GLU A 43 1.05 -1.85 -4.98
N LEU A 44 0.99 -2.59 -6.09
CA LEU A 44 1.03 -1.97 -7.41
C LEU A 44 -0.21 -1.09 -7.63
N PRO A 45 -0.14 -0.06 -8.49
CA PRO A 45 -1.34 0.68 -8.91
C PRO A 45 -2.38 -0.30 -9.46
N ALA A 46 -3.66 -0.13 -9.11
CA ALA A 46 -4.73 -0.79 -9.85
C ALA A 46 -4.70 -0.28 -11.30
N GLY A 47 -4.80 -1.21 -12.25
CA GLY A 47 -4.92 -0.88 -13.68
C GLY A 47 -6.28 -0.31 -14.03
#